data_AF-A0A5S5B6Q8-F1
#
_entry.id   AF-A0A5S5B6Q8-F1
#
_cell.length_a   1.000
_cell.length_b   1.000
_cell.length_c   1.000
_cell.angle_alpha   90.00
_cell.angle_beta   90.00
_cell.angle_gamma   90.00
#
_symmetry.space_group_name_H-M   'P 1'
#
loop_
_entity.id
_entity.type
_entity.pdbx_description
1 polymer ?
#
loop_
_entity_poly.entity_id
_entity_poly.type
_entity_poly.pdbx_seq_one_letter_code
_entity_poly.pdbx_strand_id
1 'polypeptide(L)'
;MEVTSEAEYHALTKQLAMDLLKNHTPEQLAVTAAQHMMLSDALGDSNDALRKSNAALQELNSALQALSKETAAQLKLEAETADFLAKNSARIAKLVLDSSKHIATQQKKANYEQTLGKFQRAKDPAIKRAQEIASEHWDAERASGRRITRVTRMAAKVFNQLKKEGYYEVLPSTEQGLKKWINPVTPDEARRRGPDSIQDRREVND
;
A
#
# COMPACT_ATOMS: atom_id res chain seq x y z
N MET A 1 -24.97 74.91 -23.87
CA MET A 1 -25.76 75.76 -22.95
C MET A 1 -26.59 74.81 -22.13
N GLU A 2 -26.21 74.60 -20.87
CA GLU A 2 -27.08 73.90 -19.93
C GLU A 2 -28.18 74.89 -19.53
N VAL A 3 -29.44 74.57 -19.84
CA VAL A 3 -30.58 75.35 -19.38
C VAL A 3 -30.81 74.97 -17.93
N THR A 4 -30.69 75.93 -17.01
CA THR A 4 -30.64 75.65 -15.57
C THR A 4 -31.97 75.91 -14.86
N SER A 5 -32.92 76.57 -15.53
CA SER A 5 -34.25 76.84 -14.97
C SER A 5 -35.37 76.75 -16.01
N GLU A 6 -36.59 76.46 -15.53
CA GLU A 6 -37.79 76.38 -16.37
C GLU A 6 -38.13 77.75 -17.02
N ALA A 7 -37.93 78.85 -16.29
CA ALA A 7 -38.14 80.20 -16.83
C ALA A 7 -37.17 80.52 -17.98
N GLU A 8 -35.90 80.12 -17.85
CA GLU A 8 -34.88 80.28 -18.90
C GLU A 8 -35.22 79.42 -20.12
N TYR A 9 -35.68 78.18 -19.91
CA TYR A 9 -36.15 77.31 -20.99
C TYR A 9 -37.28 77.97 -21.81
N HIS A 10 -38.30 78.49 -21.12
CA HIS A 10 -39.43 79.16 -21.77
C HIS A 10 -39.03 80.45 -22.49
N ALA A 11 -38.13 81.24 -21.91
CA ALA A 11 -37.62 82.46 -22.55
C ALA A 11 -36.86 82.12 -23.85
N LEU A 12 -35.98 81.11 -23.81
CA LEU A 12 -35.22 80.65 -24.97
C LEU A 12 -36.12 80.03 -26.05
N THR A 13 -37.12 79.21 -25.67
CA THR A 13 -38.08 78.65 -26.66
C THR A 13 -38.92 79.74 -27.31
N LYS A 14 -39.36 80.74 -26.54
CA LYS A 14 -40.09 81.89 -27.10
C LYS A 14 -39.23 82.69 -28.08
N GLN A 15 -37.97 82.94 -27.74
CA GLN A 15 -37.04 83.65 -28.62
C GLN A 15 -36.77 82.85 -29.90
N LEU A 16 -36.50 81.55 -29.78
CA LEU A 16 -36.31 80.65 -30.92
C LEU A 16 -37.54 80.62 -31.84
N ALA A 17 -38.75 80.56 -31.27
CA ALA A 17 -39.98 80.59 -32.05
C ALA A 17 -40.13 81.89 -32.86
N MET A 18 -39.78 83.03 -32.26
CA MET A 18 -39.79 84.33 -32.94
C MET A 18 -38.75 84.40 -34.06
N ASP A 19 -37.53 83.91 -33.81
CA ASP A 19 -36.46 83.89 -34.83
C ASP A 19 -36.80 82.96 -36.00
N LEU A 20 -37.42 81.81 -35.71
CA LEU A 20 -37.88 80.88 -36.74
C LEU A 20 -38.97 81.50 -37.62
N LEU A 21 -39.99 82.14 -37.02
CA LEU A 21 -41.06 82.83 -37.75
C LEU A 21 -40.55 84.01 -38.58
N LYS A 22 -39.53 84.72 -38.11
CA LYS A 22 -38.94 85.86 -38.81
C LYS A 22 -38.14 85.45 -40.05
N ASN A 23 -37.41 84.34 -39.96
CA ASN A 23 -36.40 83.96 -40.96
C ASN A 23 -36.84 82.83 -41.92
N HIS A 24 -37.95 82.14 -41.64
CA HIS A 24 -38.39 81.00 -42.44
C HIS A 24 -39.81 81.18 -42.95
N THR A 25 -40.04 80.65 -44.15
CA THR A 25 -41.40 80.52 -44.72
C THR A 25 -42.19 79.42 -44.01
N PRO A 26 -43.54 79.46 -44.06
CA PRO A 26 -44.38 78.39 -43.52
C PRO A 26 -44.02 77.00 -44.05
N GLU A 27 -43.66 76.88 -45.33
CA GLU A 27 -43.26 75.62 -45.96
C GLU A 27 -41.94 75.09 -45.38
N GLN A 28 -40.94 75.96 -45.17
CA GLN A 28 -39.67 75.58 -44.54
C GLN A 28 -39.88 75.14 -43.09
N LEU A 29 -40.74 75.83 -42.33
CA LEU A 29 -41.09 75.44 -40.96
C LEU A 29 -41.77 74.07 -40.92
N ALA A 30 -42.67 73.79 -41.86
CA ALA A 30 -43.33 72.50 -41.97
C ALA A 30 -42.33 71.36 -42.25
N VAL A 31 -41.36 71.57 -43.16
CA VAL A 31 -40.29 70.59 -43.44
C VAL A 31 -39.43 70.35 -42.21
N THR A 32 -38.99 71.41 -41.53
CA THR A 32 -38.17 71.30 -40.31
C THR A 32 -38.92 70.55 -39.21
N ALA A 33 -40.21 70.87 -39.00
CA ALA A 33 -41.04 70.15 -38.04
C ALA A 33 -41.17 68.66 -38.40
N ALA A 34 -41.40 68.33 -39.67
CA ALA A 34 -41.46 66.94 -40.14
C ALA A 34 -40.14 66.20 -39.92
N GLN A 35 -39.01 66.82 -40.24
CA GLN A 35 -37.68 66.24 -39.99
C GLN A 35 -37.42 65.99 -38.50
N HIS A 36 -37.82 66.93 -37.63
CA HIS A 36 -37.70 66.75 -36.18
C HIS A 36 -38.58 65.61 -35.65
N MET A 37 -39.82 65.47 -36.13
CA MET A 37 -40.68 64.35 -35.74
C MET A 37 -40.06 63.02 -36.17
N MET A 38 -39.61 62.91 -37.42
CA MET A 38 -38.94 61.70 -37.92
C MET A 38 -37.67 61.36 -37.14
N LEU A 39 -36.85 62.35 -36.81
CA LEU A 39 -35.64 62.14 -36.02
C LEU A 39 -35.97 61.74 -34.58
N SER A 40 -36.98 62.36 -33.97
CA SER A 40 -37.44 62.01 -32.63
C SER A 40 -37.92 60.56 -32.57
N ASP A 41 -38.70 60.12 -33.56
CA ASP A 41 -39.17 58.74 -33.66
C ASP A 41 -37.99 57.76 -33.83
N ALA A 42 -37.06 58.06 -34.75
CA ALA A 42 -35.87 57.23 -34.97
C ALA A 42 -34.97 57.13 -33.73
N LEU A 43 -34.83 58.21 -32.96
CA LEU A 43 -34.11 58.20 -31.69
C LEU A 43 -34.85 57.39 -30.62
N GLY A 44 -36.18 57.46 -30.59
CA GLY A 44 -37.03 56.63 -29.72
C GLY A 44 -36.81 55.14 -29.98
N ASP A 45 -36.93 54.73 -31.24
CA ASP A 45 -36.72 53.34 -31.67
C ASP A 45 -35.31 52.84 -31.32
N SER A 46 -34.29 53.67 -31.57
CA SER A 46 -32.90 53.36 -31.22
C SER A 46 -32.71 53.18 -29.70
N ASN A 47 -33.32 54.04 -28.90
CA ASN A 47 -33.23 53.95 -27.44
C ASN A 47 -33.94 52.70 -26.88
N ASP A 48 -35.08 52.33 -27.46
CA ASP A 48 -35.78 51.09 -27.12
C ASP A 48 -34.98 49.85 -27.52
N ALA A 49 -34.30 49.88 -28.66
CA ALA A 49 -33.37 48.82 -29.06
C ALA A 49 -32.17 48.71 -28.10
N LEU A 50 -31.59 49.84 -27.67
CA LEU A 50 -30.51 49.87 -26.68
C LEU A 50 -30.96 49.32 -25.33
N ARG A 51 -32.18 49.67 -24.88
CA ARG A 51 -32.76 49.13 -23.64
C ARG A 51 -32.93 47.62 -23.71
N LYS A 52 -33.46 47.10 -24.82
CA LYS A 52 -33.58 45.65 -25.04
C LYS A 52 -32.21 44.97 -25.05
N SER A 53 -31.22 45.55 -25.72
CA SER A 53 -29.85 45.02 -25.74
C SER A 53 -29.22 45.01 -24.35
N ASN A 54 -29.40 46.06 -23.55
CA ASN A 54 -28.87 46.12 -22.19
C ASN A 54 -29.52 45.09 -21.26
N ALA A 55 -30.84 44.87 -21.38
CA ALA A 55 -31.52 43.83 -20.65
C ALA A 55 -30.96 42.43 -21.00
N ALA A 56 -30.76 42.15 -22.29
CA ALA A 56 -30.16 40.89 -22.74
C ALA A 56 -28.71 40.70 -22.23
N LEU A 57 -27.90 41.76 -22.19
CA LEU A 57 -26.55 41.72 -21.62
C LEU A 57 -26.57 41.43 -20.12
N GLN A 58 -27.51 42.01 -19.37
CA GLN A 58 -27.67 41.72 -17.94
C GLN A 58 -28.06 40.26 -17.71
N GLU A 59 -28.99 39.74 -18.51
CA GLU A 59 -29.40 38.34 -18.45
C GLU A 59 -28.21 37.41 -18.74
N LEU A 60 -27.46 37.67 -19.81
CA LEU A 60 -26.25 36.91 -20.16
C LEU A 60 -25.21 36.94 -19.02
N ASN A 61 -24.98 38.10 -18.42
CA ASN A 61 -24.03 38.23 -17.31
C ASN A 61 -24.49 37.43 -16.08
N SER A 62 -25.80 37.42 -15.79
CA SER A 62 -26.36 36.62 -14.71
C SER A 62 -26.19 35.12 -14.96
N ALA A 63 -26.39 34.66 -16.21
CA ALA A 63 -26.18 33.28 -16.61
C ALA A 63 -24.70 32.87 -16.51
N LEU A 64 -23.77 33.74 -16.94
CA LEU A 64 -22.34 33.51 -16.82
C LEU A 64 -21.89 33.37 -15.36
N GLN A 65 -22.44 34.19 -14.46
CA GLN A 65 -22.15 34.08 -13.02
C GLN A 65 -22.70 32.78 -12.43
N ALA A 66 -23.88 32.33 -12.86
CA ALA A 66 -24.44 31.05 -12.42
C ALA A 66 -23.55 29.88 -12.87
N LEU A 67 -23.14 29.87 -14.14
CA LEU A 67 -22.26 28.84 -14.70
C LEU A 67 -20.88 28.84 -14.02
N SER A 68 -20.33 30.01 -13.72
CA SER A 68 -19.07 30.14 -12.97
C SER A 68 -19.16 29.54 -11.56
N LYS A 69 -20.30 29.73 -10.86
CA LYS A 69 -20.52 29.13 -9.54
C LYS A 69 -20.65 27.61 -9.63
N GLU A 70 -21.35 27.11 -10.64
CA GLU A 70 -21.53 25.67 -10.87
C GLU A 70 -20.19 24.98 -11.18
N THR A 71 -19.39 25.55 -12.07
CA THR A 71 -18.06 25.01 -12.41
C THR A 71 -17.11 25.03 -11.21
N ALA A 72 -17.15 26.07 -10.37
CA ALA A 72 -16.39 26.10 -9.12
C ALA A 72 -16.83 25.00 -8.13
N ALA A 73 -18.13 24.73 -8.03
CA ALA A 73 -18.66 23.64 -7.19
C ALA A 73 -18.25 22.26 -7.73
N GLN A 74 -18.27 22.06 -9.05
CA GLN A 74 -17.81 20.82 -9.69
C GLN A 74 -16.33 20.56 -9.42
N LEU A 75 -15.46 21.56 -9.61
CA LEU A 75 -14.02 21.43 -9.32
C LEU A 75 -13.74 21.07 -7.86
N LYS A 76 -14.52 21.64 -6.92
CA LYS A 76 -14.41 21.30 -5.50
C LYS A 76 -14.79 19.84 -5.24
N LEU A 77 -15.88 19.37 -5.83
CA LEU A 77 -16.32 17.98 -5.72
C LEU A 77 -15.27 17.02 -6.32
N GLU A 78 -14.73 17.34 -7.49
CA GLU A 78 -13.66 16.55 -8.11
C GLU A 78 -12.42 16.45 -7.21
N ALA A 79 -11.99 17.56 -6.61
CA ALA A 79 -10.87 17.57 -5.67
C ALA A 79 -11.13 16.68 -4.44
N GLU A 80 -12.34 16.73 -3.86
CA GLU A 80 -12.73 15.89 -2.74
C GLU A 80 -12.77 14.40 -3.12
N THR A 81 -13.28 14.06 -4.31
CA THR A 81 -13.30 12.68 -4.80
C THR A 81 -11.89 12.14 -5.07
N ALA A 82 -11.00 12.96 -5.63
CA ALA A 82 -9.61 12.60 -5.87
C ALA A 82 -8.87 12.30 -4.54
N ASP A 83 -9.04 13.13 -3.52
CA ASP A 83 -8.47 12.90 -2.18
C ASP A 83 -9.01 11.61 -1.54
N PHE A 84 -10.31 11.35 -1.66
CA PHE A 84 -10.91 10.10 -1.18
C PHE A 84 -10.33 8.85 -1.86
N LEU A 85 -10.18 8.88 -3.19
CA LEU A 85 -9.59 7.78 -3.96
C LEU A 85 -8.11 7.58 -3.62
N ALA A 86 -7.34 8.66 -3.42
CA ALA A 86 -5.95 8.59 -2.99
C ALA A 86 -5.82 7.93 -1.61
N LYS A 87 -6.68 8.29 -0.64
CA LYS A 87 -6.70 7.67 0.69
C LYS A 87 -7.07 6.19 0.65
N ASN A 88 -8.07 5.82 -0.14
CA ASN A 88 -8.49 4.43 -0.25
C ASN A 88 -7.46 3.56 -0.97
N SER A 89 -6.85 4.04 -2.04
CA SER A 89 -5.79 3.33 -2.75
C SER A 89 -4.58 3.08 -1.83
N ALA A 90 -4.18 4.06 -1.01
CA ALA A 90 -3.14 3.88 0.00
C ALA A 90 -3.49 2.81 1.05
N ARG A 91 -4.74 2.77 1.52
CA ARG A 91 -5.23 1.73 2.46
C ARG A 91 -5.18 0.34 1.84
N ILE A 92 -5.62 0.20 0.59
CA ILE A 92 -5.59 -1.08 -0.13
C ILE A 92 -4.14 -1.54 -0.33
N ALA A 93 -3.25 -0.65 -0.76
CA ALA A 93 -1.83 -0.97 -0.94
C ALA A 93 -1.19 -1.48 0.36
N LYS A 94 -1.50 -0.84 1.50
CA LYS A 94 -1.04 -1.30 2.81
C LYS A 94 -1.54 -2.71 3.14
N LEU A 95 -2.84 -2.98 2.95
CA LEU A 95 -3.42 -4.30 3.20
C LEU A 95 -2.77 -5.39 2.33
N VAL A 96 -2.53 -5.09 1.05
CA VAL A 96 -1.86 -6.02 0.12
C VAL A 96 -0.43 -6.31 0.57
N LEU A 97 0.32 -5.28 0.98
CA LEU A 97 1.69 -5.45 1.50
C LEU A 97 1.73 -6.27 2.80
N ASP A 98 0.83 -5.99 3.73
CA ASP A 98 0.76 -6.71 5.00
C ASP A 98 0.34 -8.16 4.80
N SER A 99 -0.62 -8.43 3.91
CA SER A 99 -1.02 -9.79 3.52
C SER A 99 0.12 -10.55 2.84
N SER A 100 0.83 -9.90 1.90
CA SER A 100 2.00 -10.48 1.22
C SER A 100 3.11 -10.87 2.21
N LYS A 101 3.42 -9.99 3.17
CA LYS A 101 4.36 -10.30 4.26
C LYS A 101 3.89 -11.50 5.07
N HIS A 102 2.60 -11.55 5.42
CA HIS A 102 2.06 -12.67 6.17
C HIS A 102 2.19 -13.99 5.41
N ILE A 103 1.81 -14.03 4.13
CA ILE A 103 1.97 -15.20 3.26
C ILE A 103 3.44 -15.62 3.18
N ALA A 104 4.36 -14.68 2.96
CA ALA A 104 5.79 -14.98 2.91
C ALA A 104 6.30 -15.59 4.23
N THR A 105 5.83 -15.09 5.38
CA THR A 105 6.19 -15.68 6.68
C THR A 105 5.59 -17.07 6.87
N GLN A 106 4.35 -17.30 6.45
CA GLN A 106 3.71 -18.62 6.51
C GLN A 106 4.42 -19.62 5.62
N GLN A 107 4.78 -19.23 4.38
CA GLN A 107 5.56 -20.08 3.48
C GLN A 107 6.93 -20.44 4.06
N LYS A 108 7.63 -19.49 4.67
CA LYS A 108 8.90 -19.77 5.35
C LYS A 108 8.73 -20.77 6.49
N LYS A 109 7.68 -20.62 7.31
CA LYS A 109 7.37 -21.58 8.39
C LYS A 109 7.03 -22.96 7.83
N ALA A 110 6.18 -23.03 6.82
CA ALA A 110 5.82 -24.29 6.16
C ALA A 110 7.05 -24.99 5.56
N ASN A 111 7.93 -24.24 4.89
CA ASN A 111 9.18 -24.78 4.33
C ASN A 111 10.13 -25.27 5.42
N TYR A 112 10.25 -24.53 6.53
CA TYR A 112 11.03 -24.94 7.69
C TYR A 112 10.47 -26.23 8.33
N GLU A 113 9.16 -26.31 8.53
CA GLU A 113 8.49 -27.50 9.06
C GLU A 113 8.62 -28.71 8.11
N GLN A 114 8.53 -28.50 6.80
CA GLN A 114 8.75 -29.57 5.83
C GLN A 114 10.18 -30.10 5.83
N THR A 115 11.17 -29.23 6.03
CA THR A 115 12.59 -29.64 5.96
C THR A 115 13.09 -30.21 7.29
N LEU A 116 12.90 -29.51 8.41
CA LEU A 116 13.27 -30.05 9.72
C LEU A 116 12.35 -31.15 10.19
N GLY A 117 11.05 -31.10 9.87
CA GLY A 117 10.12 -32.17 10.22
C GLY A 117 10.51 -33.49 9.55
N LYS A 118 10.99 -33.46 8.30
CA LYS A 118 11.53 -34.67 7.63
C LYS A 118 12.79 -35.18 8.32
N PHE A 119 13.75 -34.30 8.63
CA PHE A 119 14.99 -34.69 9.31
C PHE A 119 14.72 -35.26 10.71
N GLN A 120 13.84 -34.61 11.49
CA GLN A 120 13.52 -35.04 12.85
C GLN A 120 12.73 -36.35 12.86
N ARG A 121 11.77 -36.53 11.94
CA ARG A 121 11.04 -37.81 11.77
C ARG A 121 11.96 -38.97 11.38
N ALA A 122 13.03 -38.72 10.62
CA ALA A 122 13.99 -39.76 10.26
C ALA A 122 15.03 -40.01 11.37
N LYS A 123 15.30 -39.01 12.21
CA LYS A 123 16.21 -39.09 13.35
C LYS A 123 15.64 -39.93 14.50
N ASP A 124 14.34 -39.88 14.78
CA ASP A 124 13.75 -40.61 15.91
C ASP A 124 13.87 -42.16 15.77
N PRO A 125 13.59 -42.77 14.59
CA PRO A 125 13.89 -44.18 14.34
C PRO A 125 15.38 -44.52 14.49
N ALA A 126 16.26 -43.65 14.01
CA ALA A 126 17.71 -43.86 14.14
C ALA A 126 18.17 -43.82 15.60
N ILE A 127 17.60 -42.92 16.42
CA ILE A 127 17.85 -42.88 17.87
C ILE A 127 17.39 -44.17 18.53
N LYS A 128 16.15 -44.61 18.26
CA LYS A 128 15.61 -45.86 18.83
C LYS A 128 16.48 -47.06 18.45
N ARG A 129 16.86 -47.16 17.17
CA ARG A 129 17.75 -48.23 16.69
C ARG A 129 19.13 -48.17 17.33
N ALA A 130 19.70 -46.97 17.52
CA ALA A 130 20.96 -46.80 18.24
C ALA A 130 20.88 -47.32 19.68
N GLN A 131 19.76 -47.05 20.35
CA GLN A 131 19.51 -47.48 21.73
C GLN A 131 19.34 -49.01 21.83
N GLU A 132 18.64 -49.63 20.87
CA GLU A 132 18.50 -51.08 20.76
C GLU A 132 19.88 -51.75 20.61
N ILE A 133 20.66 -51.34 19.60
CA ILE A 133 22.00 -51.90 19.34
C ILE A 133 22.92 -51.73 20.56
N ALA A 134 22.87 -50.56 21.21
CA ALA A 134 23.69 -50.31 22.40
C ALA A 134 23.29 -51.24 23.56
N SER A 135 21.98 -51.42 23.79
CA SER A 135 21.45 -52.30 24.84
C SER A 135 21.83 -53.76 24.59
N GLU A 136 21.63 -54.25 23.36
CA GLU A 136 22.01 -55.61 22.94
C GLU A 136 23.49 -55.89 23.21
N HIS A 137 24.38 -54.95 22.85
CA HIS A 137 25.81 -55.12 23.07
C HIS A 137 26.20 -55.12 24.56
N TRP A 138 25.60 -54.25 25.38
CA TRP A 138 25.89 -54.24 26.82
C TRP A 138 25.33 -55.47 27.54
N ASP A 139 24.14 -55.94 27.14
CA ASP A 139 23.55 -57.15 27.72
C ASP A 139 24.35 -58.39 27.33
N ALA A 140 24.83 -58.47 26.09
CA ALA A 140 25.75 -59.52 25.66
C ALA A 140 27.09 -59.49 26.44
N GLU A 141 27.66 -58.30 26.66
CA GLU A 141 28.87 -58.14 27.47
C GLU A 141 28.65 -58.58 28.92
N ARG A 142 27.51 -58.19 29.51
CA ARG A 142 27.11 -58.59 30.86
C ARG A 142 26.92 -60.11 30.97
N ALA A 143 26.23 -60.73 30.02
CA ALA A 143 26.01 -62.17 29.97
C ALA A 143 27.32 -62.96 29.81
N SER A 144 28.29 -62.40 29.08
CA SER A 144 29.61 -63.03 28.88
C SER A 144 30.59 -62.86 30.05
N GLY A 145 30.21 -62.12 31.11
CA GLY A 145 31.09 -61.80 32.24
C GLY A 145 32.27 -60.88 31.88
N ARG A 146 32.26 -60.28 30.68
CA ARG A 146 33.32 -59.36 30.24
C ARG A 146 33.14 -57.98 30.87
N ARG A 147 34.23 -57.22 30.92
CA ARG A 147 34.18 -55.81 31.34
C ARG A 147 33.27 -55.02 30.40
N ILE A 148 32.29 -54.32 30.97
CA ILE A 148 31.34 -53.48 30.24
C ILE A 148 32.10 -52.40 29.45
N THR A 149 31.84 -52.31 28.15
CA THR A 149 32.42 -51.34 27.24
C THR A 149 31.96 -49.92 27.60
N ARG A 150 32.93 -49.00 27.71
CA ARG A 150 32.67 -47.57 27.98
C ARG A 150 31.82 -46.94 26.88
N VAL A 151 30.99 -45.94 27.25
CA VAL A 151 30.11 -45.20 26.32
C VAL A 151 30.82 -44.70 25.07
N THR A 152 32.06 -44.22 25.18
CA THR A 152 32.82 -43.74 24.02
C THR A 152 33.11 -44.84 23.01
N ARG A 153 33.54 -46.02 23.46
CA ARG A 153 33.81 -47.16 22.58
C ARG A 153 32.50 -47.78 22.07
N MET A 154 31.44 -47.78 22.88
CA MET A 154 30.13 -48.24 22.45
C MET A 154 29.55 -47.34 21.36
N ALA A 155 29.67 -46.02 21.50
CA ALA A 155 29.22 -45.06 20.50
C ALA A 155 29.89 -45.30 19.13
N ALA A 156 31.18 -45.65 19.09
CA ALA A 156 31.88 -46.01 17.86
C ALA A 156 31.34 -47.32 17.23
N LYS A 157 31.06 -48.35 18.04
CA LYS A 157 30.45 -49.60 17.57
C LYS A 157 29.06 -49.37 16.98
N VAL A 158 28.19 -48.67 17.72
CA VAL A 158 26.83 -48.33 17.29
C VAL A 158 26.85 -47.44 16.04
N PHE A 159 27.79 -46.49 15.95
CA PHE A 159 27.95 -45.63 14.77
C PHE A 159 28.26 -46.44 13.51
N ASN A 160 29.22 -47.37 13.60
CA ASN A 160 29.58 -48.24 12.48
C ASN A 160 28.45 -49.20 12.11
N GLN A 161 27.69 -49.69 13.10
CA GLN A 161 26.55 -50.56 12.85
C GLN A 161 25.39 -49.81 12.17
N LEU A 162 25.05 -48.61 12.64
CA LEU A 162 24.04 -47.77 11.99
C LEU A 162 24.43 -47.35 10.57
N LYS A 163 25.72 -47.14 10.31
CA LYS A 163 26.21 -46.91 8.94
C LYS A 163 25.97 -48.12 8.04
N LYS A 164 26.24 -49.34 8.54
CA LYS A 164 25.99 -50.59 7.82
C LYS A 164 24.49 -50.82 7.56
N GLU A 165 23.64 -50.42 8.50
CA GLU A 165 22.17 -50.50 8.38
C GLU A 165 21.57 -49.38 7.51
N GLY A 166 22.39 -48.49 6.92
CA GLY A 166 21.95 -47.50 5.95
C GLY A 166 21.50 -46.15 6.53
N TYR A 167 21.73 -45.86 7.81
CA TYR A 167 21.32 -44.61 8.46
C TYR A 167 22.25 -43.42 8.20
N TYR A 168 23.03 -43.42 7.12
CA TYR A 168 24.11 -42.43 6.87
C TYR A 168 23.61 -40.97 6.79
N GLU A 169 22.38 -40.74 6.33
CA GLU A 169 21.82 -39.39 6.13
C GLU A 169 21.40 -38.68 7.43
N VAL A 170 21.12 -39.45 8.49
CA VAL A 170 20.61 -38.92 9.77
C VAL A 170 21.62 -39.02 10.90
N LEU A 171 22.75 -39.70 10.68
CA LEU A 171 23.79 -39.86 11.67
C LEU A 171 24.48 -38.52 12.00
N PRO A 172 24.86 -38.28 13.27
CA PRO A 172 25.70 -37.14 13.61
C PRO A 172 27.03 -37.18 12.87
N SER A 173 27.61 -36.02 12.56
CA SER A 173 28.91 -35.94 11.85
C SER A 173 30.07 -36.60 12.61
N THR A 174 29.90 -36.86 13.91
CA THR A 174 30.91 -37.52 14.75
C THR A 174 30.29 -38.57 15.66
N GLU A 175 31.06 -39.62 15.96
CA GLU A 175 30.71 -40.67 16.93
C GLU A 175 30.40 -40.11 18.32
N GLN A 176 31.01 -38.97 18.68
CA GLN A 176 30.75 -38.29 19.94
C GLN A 176 29.32 -37.77 20.05
N GLY A 177 28.71 -37.37 18.92
CA GLY A 177 27.30 -36.97 18.88
C GLY A 177 26.35 -38.11 19.23
N LEU A 178 26.73 -39.36 18.90
CA LEU A 178 25.94 -40.56 19.16
C LEU A 178 25.84 -40.92 20.65
N LYS A 179 26.80 -40.46 21.47
CA LYS A 179 26.78 -40.63 22.93
C LYS A 179 25.48 -40.10 23.52
N LYS A 180 24.98 -38.97 23.03
CA LYS A 180 23.72 -38.36 23.50
C LYS A 180 22.51 -39.23 23.20
N TRP A 181 22.54 -40.02 22.12
CA TRP A 181 21.43 -40.87 21.70
C TRP A 181 21.35 -42.14 22.56
N ILE A 182 22.49 -42.74 22.89
CA ILE A 182 22.59 -43.99 23.65
C ILE A 182 22.67 -43.79 25.17
N ASN A 183 22.91 -42.56 25.64
CA ASN A 183 23.01 -42.24 27.06
C ASN A 183 21.80 -42.72 27.90
N PRO A 184 20.55 -42.60 27.44
CA PRO A 184 19.37 -43.06 28.20
C PRO A 184 19.41 -44.54 28.57
N VAL A 185 19.96 -45.39 27.69
CA VAL A 185 20.04 -46.85 27.89
C VAL A 185 21.41 -47.31 28.42
N THR A 186 22.29 -46.37 28.74
CA THR A 186 23.65 -46.69 29.21
C THR A 186 23.65 -47.19 30.66
N PRO A 187 24.24 -48.37 30.95
CA PRO A 187 24.47 -48.85 32.31
C PRO A 187 25.36 -47.91 33.13
N ASP A 188 25.10 -47.79 34.43
CA ASP A 188 25.84 -46.85 35.29
C ASP A 188 27.33 -47.15 35.37
N GLU A 189 27.74 -48.40 35.21
CA GLU A 189 29.16 -48.81 35.15
C GLU A 189 29.88 -48.24 33.93
N ALA A 190 29.16 -48.06 32.81
CA ALA A 190 29.71 -47.49 31.58
C ALA A 190 29.75 -45.95 31.60
N ARG A 191 28.98 -45.29 32.48
CA ARG A 191 28.90 -43.83 32.64
C ARG A 191 30.06 -43.25 33.46
N ARG A 192 30.70 -44.05 34.33
CA ARG A 192 31.74 -43.56 35.25
C ARG A 192 32.97 -43.03 34.50
N ARG A 193 33.29 -41.75 34.73
CA ARG A 193 34.45 -41.04 34.18
C ARG A 193 35.71 -41.38 34.99
N GLY A 194 36.28 -42.57 34.74
CA GLY A 194 37.58 -42.99 35.32
C GLY A 194 38.72 -42.88 34.28
N PRO A 195 39.99 -42.75 34.71
CA PRO A 195 41.12 -42.43 33.83
C PRO A 195 41.20 -43.42 32.65
N ASP A 196 41.34 -42.90 31.44
CA ASP A 196 41.80 -43.68 30.29
C ASP A 196 43.32 -43.88 30.45
N SER A 197 43.80 -45.08 30.11
CA SER A 197 45.21 -45.51 30.01
C SER A 197 45.94 -45.95 31.29
N ILE A 198 45.87 -47.26 31.59
CA ILE A 198 47.03 -48.13 31.84
C ILE A 198 46.61 -49.56 31.45
N GLN A 199 46.65 -49.95 30.16
CA GLN A 199 46.72 -51.39 29.77
C GLN A 199 46.88 -51.69 28.26
N ASP A 200 46.93 -50.72 27.35
CA ASP A 200 47.20 -50.98 25.91
C ASP A 200 48.70 -50.83 25.54
N ARG A 201 49.60 -51.38 26.37
CA ARG A 201 51.01 -51.64 26.01
C ARG A 201 51.49 -52.91 26.70
N ARG A 202 51.21 -54.08 26.13
CA ARG A 202 51.98 -55.33 26.26
C ARG A 202 51.25 -56.41 25.47
N GLU A 203 51.57 -56.48 24.17
CA GLU A 203 51.41 -57.68 23.33
C GLU A 203 52.23 -57.42 22.06
N VAL A 204 53.55 -57.35 22.22
CA VAL A 204 54.55 -57.67 21.18
C VAL A 204 55.74 -58.27 21.94
N ASN A 205 56.17 -59.46 21.52
CA ASN A 205 57.14 -60.39 22.10
C ASN A 205 56.52 -61.41 23.08
N ASP A 206 56.02 -62.52 22.54
CA ASP A 206 56.83 -63.74 22.38
C ASP A 206 56.43 -64.46 21.07
#